data_AF-A0A7W4A7Q7-F1
#
_entry.id   AF-A0A7W4A7Q7-F1
#
_cell.length_a   1.000
_cell.length_b   1.000
_cell.length_c   1.000
_cell.angle_alpha   90.00
_cell.angle_beta   90.00
_cell.angle_gamma   90.00
#
_symmetry.space_group_name_H-M   'P 1'
#
loop_
_entity.id
_entity.type
_entity.pdbx_description
1 polymer ?
#
loop_
_entity_poly.entity_id
_entity_poly.type
_entity_poly.pdbx_seq_one_letter_code
_entity_poly.pdbx_strand_id
1 'polypeptide(L)'
;MDDKNLMIRVLEWATKQEQFTFQELCAALDLSEVERHQLKLLIHHKSLLFHNHGTFYSSVDNADIKIFASAEDHFRYLEYVELKEARKSSKDANTKALVAISIAVVSTLTSIVMSIAAMKSDINVPDKMYDILDKSHTSILRELKEVRKEQSALTSKLESNNLCLINSDPTYK
;
A
#
# COMPACT_ATOMS: atom_id res chain seq x y z
N MET A 1 11.03 -6.97 23.12
CA MET A 1 11.90 -5.90 23.63
C MET A 1 11.62 -5.87 25.11
N ASP A 2 12.63 -6.16 25.92
CA ASP A 2 12.48 -6.42 27.35
C ASP A 2 11.85 -5.17 28.00
N ASP A 3 10.66 -5.30 28.61
CA ASP A 3 10.05 -4.28 29.49
C ASP A 3 10.87 -4.08 30.79
N LYS A 4 12.17 -4.44 30.76
CA LYS A 4 13.12 -4.42 31.88
C LYS A 4 14.07 -3.22 31.85
N ASN A 5 13.94 -2.30 30.89
CA ASN A 5 14.81 -1.13 30.88
C ASN A 5 14.50 -0.25 32.10
N LEU A 6 15.48 -0.13 33.00
CA LEU A 6 15.39 0.65 34.24
C LEU A 6 14.89 2.07 34.00
N MET A 7 15.40 2.76 32.97
CA MET A 7 15.02 4.14 32.67
C MET A 7 13.54 4.24 32.31
N ILE A 8 13.04 3.35 31.47
CA ILE A 8 11.64 3.37 31.04
C ILE A 8 10.71 3.08 32.23
N ARG A 9 11.06 2.10 33.07
CA ARG A 9 10.30 1.78 34.28
C ARG A 9 10.25 2.96 35.25
N VAL A 10 11.40 3.61 35.46
CA VAL A 10 11.50 4.81 36.31
C VAL A 10 10.68 5.95 35.75
N LEU A 11 10.80 6.26 34.45
CA LEU A 11 10.06 7.32 33.80
C LEU A 11 8.55 7.06 33.78
N GLU A 12 8.12 5.83 33.52
CA GLU A 12 6.70 5.45 33.52
C GLU A 12 6.04 5.72 34.87
N TRP A 13 6.73 5.41 35.97
CA TRP A 13 6.19 5.66 37.30
C TRP A 13 6.34 7.13 37.70
N ALA A 14 7.51 7.73 37.47
CA ALA A 14 7.83 9.09 37.87
C ALA A 14 6.96 10.14 37.17
N THR A 15 6.60 9.95 35.90
CA THR A 15 5.75 10.88 35.14
C THR A 15 4.28 10.86 35.58
N LYS A 16 3.88 9.90 36.41
CA LYS A 16 2.53 9.82 37.01
C LYS A 16 2.44 10.53 38.35
N GLN A 17 3.57 10.98 38.90
CA GLN A 17 3.67 11.59 40.22
C GLN A 17 4.12 13.05 40.07
N GLU A 18 3.58 13.95 40.89
CA GLU A 18 4.03 15.36 40.89
C GLU A 18 5.39 15.54 41.59
N GLN A 19 5.58 14.87 42.72
CA GLN A 19 6.79 14.88 43.52
C GLN A 19 6.89 13.57 44.32
N PHE A 20 8.11 13.11 44.57
CA PHE A 20 8.37 11.88 45.31
C PHE A 20 9.79 11.86 45.87
N THR A 21 10.06 10.95 46.79
CA THR A 21 11.40 10.70 47.34
C THR A 21 12.11 9.58 46.58
N PHE A 22 13.43 9.52 46.72
CA PHE A 22 14.21 8.42 46.14
C PHE A 22 13.80 7.05 46.71
N GLN A 23 13.48 7.01 48.00
CA GLN A 23 13.06 5.82 48.73
C GLN A 23 11.70 5.34 48.23
N GLU A 24 10.74 6.26 48.04
CA GLU A 24 9.43 5.94 47.46
C GLU A 24 9.56 5.36 46.05
N LEU A 25 10.38 5.97 45.20
CA LEU A 25 10.66 5.48 43.85
C LEU A 25 11.29 4.07 43.88
N CYS A 26 12.28 3.85 44.73
CA CYS A 26 12.95 2.56 44.85
C CYS A 26 12.04 1.46 45.39
N ALA A 27 11.16 1.81 46.33
CA ALA A 27 10.18 0.89 46.90
C ALA A 27 9.07 0.55 45.89
N ALA A 28 8.57 1.54 45.16
CA ALA A 28 7.51 1.35 44.18
C ALA A 28 7.93 0.45 43.00
N LEU A 29 9.21 0.51 42.61
CA LEU A 29 9.74 -0.25 41.48
C LEU A 29 10.50 -1.52 41.88
N ASP A 30 10.59 -1.81 43.18
CA ASP A 30 11.35 -2.92 43.76
C ASP A 30 12.77 -3.03 43.15
N LEU A 31 13.50 -1.91 43.20
CA LEU A 31 14.83 -1.83 42.57
C LEU A 31 15.87 -2.62 43.37
N SER A 32 16.70 -3.39 42.66
CA SER A 32 17.90 -4.03 43.23
C SER A 32 18.95 -2.99 43.65
N GLU A 33 19.88 -3.36 44.54
CA GLU A 33 20.93 -2.41 44.97
C GLU A 33 21.76 -1.85 43.82
N VAL A 34 22.03 -2.67 42.80
CA VAL A 34 22.76 -2.24 41.60
C VAL A 34 21.97 -1.20 40.81
N GLU A 35 20.68 -1.44 40.59
CA GLU A 35 19.79 -0.49 39.89
C GLU A 35 19.63 0.81 40.69
N ARG A 36 19.51 0.72 42.01
CA ARG A 36 19.46 1.90 42.89
C ARG A 36 20.71 2.75 42.75
N HIS A 37 21.88 2.13 42.76
CA HIS A 37 23.16 2.83 42.61
C HIS A 37 23.28 3.51 41.25
N GLN A 38 22.92 2.81 40.17
CA GLN A 38 22.90 3.39 38.82
C GLN A 38 21.92 4.57 38.73
N LEU A 39 20.74 4.43 39.30
CA LEU A 39 19.72 5.47 39.29
C LEU A 39 20.18 6.71 40.07
N LYS A 40 20.83 6.55 41.22
CA LYS A 40 21.41 7.69 41.97
C LYS A 40 22.40 8.48 41.14
N LEU A 41 23.29 7.80 40.41
CA LEU A 41 24.27 8.45 39.54
C LEU A 41 23.56 9.24 38.43
N LEU A 42 22.54 8.66 37.81
CA LEU A 42 21.81 9.30 36.71
C LEU A 42 21.05 10.55 37.17
N ILE A 43 20.42 10.49 38.35
CA ILE A 43 19.74 11.64 38.97
C ILE A 43 20.77 12.69 39.39
N HIS A 44 21.88 12.28 40.01
CA HIS A 44 22.94 13.20 40.44
C HIS A 44 23.55 13.99 39.28
N HIS A 45 23.74 13.34 38.14
CA HIS A 45 24.22 13.98 36.91
C HIS A 45 23.14 14.79 36.19
N LYS A 46 21.93 14.92 36.76
CA LYS A 46 20.76 15.59 36.15
C LYS A 46 20.40 15.03 34.77
N SER A 47 20.76 13.77 34.54
CA SER A 47 20.48 13.08 33.29
C SER A 47 19.10 12.45 33.28
N LEU A 48 18.48 12.26 34.46
CA LEU A 48 17.15 11.69 34.62
C LEU A 48 16.54 12.21 35.91
N LEU A 49 15.31 12.72 35.87
CA LEU A 49 14.62 13.33 37.01
C LEU A 49 15.36 14.56 37.58
N PHE A 50 14.60 15.52 38.09
CA PHE A 50 15.14 16.77 38.60
C PHE A 50 15.12 16.81 40.13
N HIS A 51 16.16 17.42 40.70
CA HIS A 51 16.25 17.77 42.12
C HIS A 51 16.93 19.14 42.29
N ASN A 52 16.61 19.87 43.37
CA ASN A 52 17.22 21.18 43.69
C ASN A 52 18.39 21.10 44.70
N HIS A 53 18.88 19.89 44.99
CA HIS A 53 19.86 19.67 46.05
C HIS A 53 21.30 19.51 45.52
N GLY A 54 22.24 20.36 45.93
CA GLY A 54 23.64 20.33 45.44
C GLY A 54 24.43 19.08 45.85
N THR A 55 24.14 18.51 47.02
CA THR A 55 24.83 17.31 47.56
C THR A 55 23.98 16.05 47.45
N PHE A 56 23.10 15.98 46.45
CA PHE A 56 22.13 14.89 46.29
C PHE A 56 22.72 13.48 46.50
N TYR A 57 23.84 13.17 45.86
CA TYR A 57 24.42 11.83 45.89
C TYR A 57 24.75 11.32 47.30
N SER A 58 25.26 12.17 48.18
CA SER A 58 25.65 11.78 49.54
C SER A 58 24.49 11.85 50.55
N SER A 59 23.45 12.64 50.26
CA SER A 59 22.33 12.86 51.18
C SER A 59 21.08 12.06 50.83
N VAL A 60 20.93 11.56 49.61
CA VAL A 60 19.69 10.95 49.11
C VAL A 60 19.17 9.79 49.94
N ASP A 61 20.04 9.02 50.60
CA ASP A 61 19.63 7.87 51.43
C ASP A 61 19.03 8.26 52.78
N ASN A 62 19.43 9.41 53.31
CA ASN A 62 19.11 9.83 54.68
C ASN A 62 18.23 11.08 54.74
N ALA A 63 18.07 11.78 53.62
CA ALA A 63 17.33 13.03 53.53
C ALA A 63 16.06 12.86 52.70
N ASP A 64 14.99 13.53 53.16
CA ASP A 64 13.71 13.63 52.46
C ASP A 64 13.82 14.62 51.29
N ILE A 65 14.65 14.28 50.30
CA ILE A 65 14.89 15.10 49.13
C ILE A 65 13.80 14.82 48.12
N LYS A 66 13.02 15.86 47.84
CA LYS A 66 11.99 15.84 46.80
C LYS A 66 12.63 15.81 45.41
N ILE A 67 12.20 14.83 44.63
CA ILE A 67 12.54 14.60 43.23
C ILE A 67 11.24 14.73 42.43
N PHE A 68 11.35 15.21 41.20
CA PHE A 68 10.21 15.27 40.28
C PHE A 68 10.65 14.98 38.85
N ALA A 69 9.72 14.51 38.03
CA ALA A 69 9.96 14.35 36.60
C ALA A 69 9.96 15.73 35.92
N SER A 70 11.05 16.07 35.24
CA SER A 70 11.13 17.30 34.45
C SER A 70 10.25 17.21 33.19
N ALA A 71 10.02 18.33 32.52
CA ALA A 71 9.36 18.32 31.21
C ALA A 71 10.11 17.42 30.21
N GLU A 72 11.44 17.40 30.25
CA GLU A 72 12.26 16.55 29.38
C GLU A 72 12.04 15.06 29.68
N ASP A 73 11.91 14.68 30.95
CA ASP A 73 11.60 13.29 31.35
C ASP A 73 10.23 12.84 30.81
N HIS A 74 9.24 13.74 30.81
CA HIS A 74 7.92 13.47 30.22
C HIS A 74 8.01 13.27 28.71
N PHE A 75 8.74 14.13 28.00
CA PHE A 75 8.94 13.97 26.55
C PHE A 75 9.67 12.67 26.21
N ARG A 76 10.72 12.31 26.96
CA ARG A 76 11.45 11.04 26.75
C ARG A 76 10.54 9.82 26.95
N TYR A 77 9.66 9.85 27.95
CA TYR A 77 8.69 8.77 28.13
C TYR A 77 7.67 8.73 26.99
N LEU A 78 7.17 9.89 26.56
CA LEU A 78 6.22 10.01 25.45
C LEU A 78 6.83 9.46 24.15
N GLU A 79 8.07 9.85 23.81
CA GLU A 79 8.79 9.34 22.65
C GLU A 79 8.92 7.81 22.68
N TYR A 80 9.19 7.23 23.85
CA TYR A 80 9.23 5.78 23.99
C TYR A 80 7.86 5.13 23.70
N VAL A 81 6.78 5.71 24.23
CA VAL A 81 5.41 5.23 24.00
C VAL A 81 5.04 5.34 22.51
N GLU A 82 5.34 6.47 21.88
CA GLU A 82 5.10 6.69 20.46
C GLU A 82 5.90 5.71 19.59
N LEU A 83 7.18 5.46 19.91
CA LEU A 83 7.99 4.46 19.21
C LEU A 83 7.44 3.04 19.41
N LYS A 84 6.94 2.72 20.60
CA LYS A 84 6.31 1.43 20.90
C LYS A 84 5.03 1.25 20.07
N GLU A 85 4.21 2.29 19.98
CA GLU A 85 2.98 2.30 19.20
C GLU A 85 3.25 2.26 17.69
N ALA A 86 4.19 3.06 17.19
CA ALA A 86 4.61 3.05 15.79
C ALA A 86 5.10 1.65 15.38
N ARG A 87 5.89 0.98 16.21
CA ARG A 87 6.32 -0.40 15.94
C ARG A 87 5.16 -1.40 15.94
N LYS A 88 4.18 -1.22 16.83
CA LYS A 88 2.97 -2.06 16.84
C LYS A 88 2.16 -1.85 15.57
N SER A 89 2.00 -0.60 15.14
CA SER A 89 1.35 -0.23 13.89
C SER A 89 2.08 -0.83 12.68
N SER A 90 3.41 -0.74 12.62
CA SER A 90 4.20 -1.36 11.55
C SER A 90 4.04 -2.87 11.49
N LYS A 91 3.93 -3.56 12.64
CA LYS A 91 3.68 -5.00 12.68
C LYS A 91 2.29 -5.35 12.14
N ASP A 92 1.27 -4.60 12.55
CA ASP A 92 -0.11 -4.79 12.04
C ASP A 92 -0.18 -4.54 10.53
N ALA A 93 0.46 -3.46 10.06
CA ALA A 93 0.56 -3.14 8.64
C ALA A 93 1.26 -4.26 7.85
N ASN A 94 2.33 -4.84 8.40
CA ASN A 94 3.00 -5.97 7.76
C ASN A 94 2.11 -7.22 7.67
N THR A 95 1.33 -7.51 8.72
CA THR A 95 0.35 -8.61 8.69
C THR A 95 -0.72 -8.37 7.61
N LYS A 96 -1.25 -7.15 7.52
CA LYS A 96 -2.22 -6.77 6.47
C LYS A 96 -1.62 -6.89 5.07
N ALA A 97 -0.38 -6.44 4.89
CA ALA A 97 0.32 -6.57 3.61
C ALA A 97 0.50 -8.04 3.22
N LEU A 98 0.88 -8.90 4.16
CA LEU A 98 1.05 -10.34 3.93
C LEU A 98 -0.27 -10.99 3.50
N VAL A 99 -1.38 -10.65 4.16
CA VAL A 99 -2.72 -11.11 3.76
C VAL A 99 -3.06 -10.65 2.33
N ALA A 100 -2.85 -9.37 2.01
CA ALA A 100 -3.10 -8.86 0.66
C ALA A 100 -2.25 -9.56 -0.40
N ILE A 101 -0.96 -9.78 -0.13
CA ILE A 101 -0.05 -10.54 -1.01
C ILE A 101 -0.58 -11.96 -1.20
N SER A 102 -1.03 -12.64 -0.14
CA SER A 102 -1.55 -13.99 -0.24
C SER A 102 -2.79 -14.07 -1.16
N ILE A 103 -3.71 -13.11 -1.04
CA ILE A 103 -4.89 -13.01 -1.90
C ILE A 103 -4.49 -12.76 -3.35
N ALA A 104 -3.53 -11.86 -3.59
CA ALA A 104 -3.04 -11.57 -4.94
C ALA A 104 -2.41 -12.81 -5.60
N VAL A 105 -1.62 -13.59 -4.85
CA VAL A 105 -1.03 -14.84 -5.34
C VAL A 105 -2.11 -15.85 -5.73
N VAL A 106 -3.10 -16.07 -4.86
CA VAL A 106 -4.21 -17.00 -5.14
C VAL A 106 -5.04 -16.54 -6.34
N SER A 107 -5.35 -15.25 -6.44
CA SER A 107 -6.07 -14.67 -7.58
C SER A 107 -5.29 -14.82 -8.89
N THR A 108 -3.96 -14.68 -8.83
CA THR A 108 -3.11 -14.84 -10.02
C THR A 108 -3.09 -16.30 -10.47
N LEU A 109 -2.93 -17.24 -9.54
CA LEU A 109 -2.92 -18.67 -9.85
C LEU A 109 -4.25 -19.14 -10.43
N THR A 110 -5.38 -18.73 -9.85
CA THR A 110 -6.71 -19.06 -10.35
C THR A 110 -6.94 -18.51 -11.76
N SER A 111 -6.50 -17.29 -12.03
CA SER A 111 -6.56 -16.69 -13.37
C SER A 111 -5.74 -17.48 -14.39
N ILE A 112 -4.54 -17.93 -14.03
CA ILE A 112 -3.70 -18.77 -14.89
C ILE A 112 -4.40 -20.10 -15.20
N VAL A 113 -4.94 -20.78 -14.18
CA VAL A 113 -5.64 -22.06 -14.36
C VAL A 113 -6.87 -21.90 -15.24
N MET A 114 -7.70 -20.88 -14.99
CA MET A 114 -8.86 -20.59 -15.83
C MET A 114 -8.46 -20.27 -17.27
N SER A 115 -7.39 -19.50 -17.47
CA SER A 115 -6.88 -19.17 -18.80
C SER A 115 -6.46 -20.44 -19.57
N ILE A 116 -5.71 -21.34 -18.92
CA ILE A 116 -5.29 -22.61 -19.53
C ILE A 116 -6.51 -23.51 -19.81
N ALA A 117 -7.47 -23.58 -18.89
CA ALA A 117 -8.70 -24.35 -19.08
C ALA A 117 -9.55 -23.80 -20.23
N ALA A 118 -9.65 -22.47 -20.35
CA ALA A 118 -10.34 -21.81 -21.46
C ALA A 118 -9.64 -22.07 -22.81
N MET A 119 -8.30 -22.12 -22.84
CA MET A 119 -7.54 -22.45 -24.06
C MET A 119 -7.68 -23.92 -24.47
N LYS A 120 -7.87 -24.85 -23.51
CA LYS A 120 -8.06 -26.29 -23.77
C LYS A 120 -9.51 -26.68 -24.01
N SER A 121 -10.45 -25.85 -23.61
CA SER A 121 -11.85 -26.03 -23.97
C SER A 121 -11.94 -25.92 -25.49
N ASP A 122 -12.51 -26.94 -26.14
CA ASP A 122 -12.95 -26.79 -27.52
C ASP A 122 -13.81 -25.52 -27.56
N ILE A 123 -13.40 -24.57 -28.40
CA ILE A 123 -14.20 -23.37 -28.65
C ILE A 123 -15.47 -23.87 -29.31
N ASN A 124 -16.50 -24.13 -28.50
CA ASN A 124 -17.83 -24.43 -28.97
C ASN A 124 -18.42 -23.13 -29.51
N VAL A 125 -17.95 -22.73 -30.70
CA VAL A 125 -18.55 -21.64 -31.47
C VAL A 125 -19.98 -22.10 -31.75
N PRO A 126 -21.01 -21.40 -31.23
CA PRO A 126 -22.39 -21.83 -31.43
C PRO A 126 -22.66 -21.91 -32.94
N ASP A 127 -23.25 -23.00 -33.42
CA ASP A 127 -23.52 -23.23 -34.85
C ASP A 127 -24.20 -22.03 -35.54
N LYS A 128 -25.04 -21.30 -34.79
CA LYS A 128 -25.69 -20.06 -35.24
C LYS A 128 -24.71 -18.99 -35.74
N MET A 129 -23.47 -18.97 -35.26
CA MET A 129 -22.46 -18.01 -35.67
C MET A 129 -21.91 -18.34 -37.06
N TYR A 130 -21.78 -19.63 -37.40
CA TYR A 130 -21.44 -20.07 -38.76
C TYR A 130 -22.56 -19.74 -39.75
N ASP A 131 -23.82 -19.95 -39.35
CA ASP A 131 -24.98 -19.61 -40.20
C ASP A 131 -25.06 -18.12 -40.54
N ILE A 132 -24.77 -17.25 -39.56
CA ILE A 132 -24.76 -15.79 -39.78
C ILE A 132 -23.59 -15.40 -40.70
N LEU A 133 -22.43 -16.03 -40.53
CA LEU A 133 -21.25 -15.75 -41.34
C LEU A 133 -21.46 -16.17 -42.80
N ASP A 134 -22.03 -17.34 -43.04
CA ASP A 134 -22.30 -17.85 -44.38
C ASP A 134 -23.39 -17.03 -45.09
N LYS A 135 -24.45 -16.64 -44.35
CA LYS A 135 -25.51 -15.77 -44.87
C LYS A 135 -24.98 -14.37 -45.22
N SER A 136 -24.05 -13.83 -44.43
CA SER A 136 -23.39 -12.56 -44.73
C SER A 136 -22.51 -12.67 -45.97
N HIS A 137 -21.69 -13.71 -46.06
CA HIS A 137 -20.78 -13.94 -47.19
C HIS A 137 -21.55 -14.09 -48.52
N THR A 138 -22.65 -14.85 -48.53
CA THR A 138 -23.49 -15.01 -49.72
C THR A 138 -24.19 -13.72 -50.14
N SER A 139 -24.62 -12.88 -49.19
CA SER A 139 -25.23 -11.58 -49.49
C SER A 139 -24.23 -10.60 -50.12
N ILE A 140 -23.01 -10.52 -49.58
CA ILE A 140 -21.94 -9.66 -50.10
C ILE A 140 -21.55 -10.07 -51.52
N LEU A 141 -21.41 -11.39 -51.78
CA LEU A 141 -21.12 -11.88 -53.13
C LEU A 141 -22.22 -11.51 -54.14
N ARG A 142 -23.48 -11.49 -53.71
CA ARG A 142 -24.60 -11.09 -54.56
C ARG A 142 -24.54 -9.60 -54.88
N GLU A 143 -24.32 -8.74 -53.89
CA GLU A 143 -24.18 -7.29 -54.10
C GLU A 143 -22.99 -6.97 -55.01
N LEU A 144 -21.83 -7.62 -54.82
CA LEU A 144 -20.67 -7.44 -55.70
C LEU A 144 -20.96 -7.86 -57.15
N LYS A 145 -21.79 -8.89 -57.36
CA LYS A 145 -22.20 -9.33 -58.70
C LYS A 145 -23.15 -8.33 -59.35
N GLU A 146 -24.05 -7.72 -58.58
CA GLU A 146 -24.94 -6.67 -59.06
C GLU A 146 -24.17 -5.40 -59.43
N VAL A 147 -23.25 -4.93 -58.58
CA VAL A 147 -22.36 -3.79 -58.88
C VAL A 147 -21.51 -4.03 -60.12
N ARG A 148 -20.93 -5.23 -60.28
CA ARG A 148 -20.17 -5.58 -61.49
C ARG A 148 -21.04 -5.52 -62.75
N LYS A 149 -22.29 -5.98 -62.66
CA LYS A 149 -23.23 -5.94 -63.78
C LYS A 149 -23.59 -4.50 -64.15
N GLU A 150 -23.85 -3.65 -63.18
CA GLU A 150 -24.09 -2.22 -63.39
C GLU A 150 -22.89 -1.51 -64.01
N GLN A 151 -21.68 -1.80 -63.52
CA GLN A 151 -20.45 -1.25 -64.08
C GLN A 151 -20.28 -1.63 -65.55
N SER A 152 -20.54 -2.89 -65.92
CA SER A 152 -20.49 -3.35 -67.32
C SER A 152 -21.55 -2.71 -68.23
N ALA A 153 -22.73 -2.41 -67.68
CA ALA A 153 -23.79 -1.70 -68.40
C ALA A 153 -23.45 -0.21 -68.58
N LEU A 154 -22.74 0.38 -67.62
CA LEU A 154 -22.28 1.77 -67.71
C LEU A 154 -21.15 1.92 -68.74
N THR A 155 -20.18 0.99 -68.75
CA THR A 155 -19.07 1.02 -69.71
C THR A 155 -19.55 0.82 -71.14
N SER A 156 -20.48 -0.10 -71.39
CA SER A 156 -21.09 -0.28 -72.72
C SER A 156 -21.89 0.96 -73.18
N LYS A 157 -22.61 1.63 -72.27
CA LYS A 157 -23.26 2.91 -72.57
C LYS A 157 -22.24 4.00 -72.90
N LEU A 158 -21.14 4.09 -72.16
CA LEU A 158 -20.08 5.06 -72.39
C LEU A 158 -19.43 4.85 -73.77
N GLU A 159 -19.12 3.60 -74.14
CA GLU A 159 -18.61 3.25 -75.48
C GLU A 159 -19.59 3.64 -76.59
N SER A 160 -20.89 3.36 -76.41
CA SER A 160 -21.91 3.73 -77.40
C SER A 160 -22.07 5.25 -77.57
N ASN A 161 -21.98 6.02 -76.48
CA ASN A 161 -22.09 7.48 -76.53
C ASN A 161 -20.82 8.13 -77.12
N ASN A 162 -19.64 7.58 -76.84
CA ASN A 162 -18.38 8.05 -77.43
C ASN A 162 -18.33 7.80 -78.95
N LEU A 163 -18.88 6.67 -79.43
CA LEU A 163 -19.07 6.41 -80.86
C LEU A 163 -20.04 7.40 -81.53
N CYS A 164 -21.03 7.91 -80.79
CA CYS A 164 -21.98 8.89 -81.31
C CYS A 164 -21.37 10.29 -81.39
N LEU A 165 -20.51 10.68 -80.44
CA LEU A 165 -19.81 11.97 -80.43
C LEU A 165 -18.82 12.09 -81.60
N ILE A 166 -18.06 11.04 -81.91
CA ILE A 166 -17.08 11.01 -83.02
C ILE A 166 -17.77 11.23 -84.39
N ASN A 167 -18.99 10.73 -84.58
CA ASN A 167 -19.73 10.89 -85.83
C ASN A 167 -20.43 12.26 -85.95
N SER A 168 -20.43 13.07 -84.89
CA SER A 168 -21.07 14.39 -84.84
C SER A 168 -20.09 15.57 -84.79
N ASP A 169 -18.78 15.31 -84.74
CA ASP A 169 -17.74 16.32 -84.71
C ASP A 169 -17.30 16.71 -86.14
N PRO A 170 -17.56 17.94 -86.62
CA PRO A 170 -17.23 18.36 -87.98
C PRO A 170 -15.72 18.63 -88.22
N THR A 171 -14.84 18.32 -87.28
CA THR A 171 -13.39 18.50 -87.45
C THR A 171 -12.65 17.29 -88.04
N TYR A 172 -13.28 16.12 -88.17
CA TYR A 172 -12.71 14.95 -88.86
C TYR A 172 -13.41 14.70 -90.22
N LYS A 173 -13.00 15.46 -91.24
CA LYS A 173 -13.12 15.08 -92.65
C LYS A 173 -11.84 15.45 -93.38
#